data_AF-A0A0D5CE81-F1
#
_entry.id   AF-A0A0D5CE81-F1
#
_cell.length_a   1.000
_cell.length_b   1.000
_cell.length_c   1.000
_cell.angle_alpha   90.00
_cell.angle_beta   90.00
_cell.angle_gamma   90.00
#
_symmetry.space_group_name_H-M   'P 1'
#
loop_
_entity.id
_entity.type
_entity.pdbx_description
1 polymer ?
#
loop_
_entity_poly.entity_id
_entity_poly.type
_entity_poly.pdbx_seq_one_letter_code
_entity_poly.pdbx_strand_id
1 'polypeptide(L)'
;TDVVYKENKLELLHYEPMTEEQHDVPILIVYALINKPYILDLQPDRSVVQTLLEAGFDVYLIDWGEPSTLDRSLSIDDYVNRYIDNCVDVVRD
;
A
#
# COMPACT_ATOMS: atom_id res chain seq x y z
N THR A 1 2.01 -5.89 10.81
CA THR A 1 1.66 -5.62 9.40
C THR A 1 1.30 -6.92 8.73
N ASP A 2 0.11 -6.98 8.15
CA ASP A 2 -0.43 -8.17 7.50
C ASP A 2 -0.63 -7.93 6.00
N VAL A 3 -0.59 -9.00 5.21
CA VAL A 3 -0.95 -8.92 3.78
C VAL A 3 -2.42 -9.30 3.63
N VAL A 4 -3.24 -8.31 3.25
CA VAL A 4 -4.71 -8.48 3.15
C VAL A 4 -5.18 -8.80 1.75
N TYR A 5 -4.37 -8.51 0.72
CA TYR A 5 -4.65 -8.85 -0.67
C TYR A 5 -3.36 -9.12 -1.45
N LYS A 6 -3.44 -10.04 -2.43
CA LYS A 6 -2.34 -10.35 -3.34
C LYS A 6 -2.85 -10.51 -4.76
N GLU A 7 -2.13 -9.94 -5.71
CA GLU A 7 -2.37 -10.16 -7.14
C GLU A 7 -1.03 -10.18 -7.88
N ASN A 8 -0.68 -11.30 -8.54
CA ASN A 8 0.62 -11.45 -9.20
C ASN A 8 1.79 -11.25 -8.21
N LYS A 9 2.59 -10.18 -8.35
CA LYS A 9 3.63 -9.78 -7.38
C LYS A 9 3.18 -8.67 -6.43
N LEU A 10 2.00 -8.11 -6.65
CA LEU A 10 1.44 -7.08 -5.79
C LEU A 10 1.00 -7.68 -4.46
N GLU A 11 1.38 -7.03 -3.38
CA GLU A 11 0.89 -7.27 -2.03
C GLU A 11 0.29 -5.97 -1.47
N LEU A 12 -0.96 -6.03 -0.98
CA LEU A 12 -1.58 -4.95 -0.23
C LEU A 12 -1.30 -5.20 1.25
N LEU A 13 -0.49 -4.33 1.84
CA LEU A 13 -0.10 -4.38 3.24
C LEU A 13 -1.08 -3.56 4.06
N HIS A 14 -1.54 -4.11 5.19
CA HIS A 14 -2.30 -3.40 6.21
C HIS A 14 -1.44 -3.28 7.47
N TYR A 15 -1.29 -2.05 7.97
CA TYR A 15 -0.48 -1.79 9.15
C TYR A 15 -1.31 -1.93 10.41
N GLU A 16 -0.67 -2.41 11.48
CA GLU A 16 -1.32 -2.53 12.78
C GLU A 16 -1.64 -1.13 13.34
N PRO A 17 -2.88 -0.89 13.79
CA PRO A 17 -3.26 0.38 14.42
C PRO A 17 -2.40 0.70 15.64
N MET A 18 -2.09 1.98 15.83
CA MET A 18 -1.35 2.48 17.00
C MET A 18 -2.24 3.22 18.02
N THR A 19 -3.53 3.36 17.72
CA THR A 19 -4.53 4.05 18.56
C THR A 19 -5.77 3.18 18.75
N GLU A 20 -6.50 3.37 19.85
CA GLU A 20 -7.76 2.64 20.13
C GLU A 20 -8.92 3.13 19.24
N GLU A 21 -8.96 4.44 18.95
CA GLU A 21 -9.91 5.05 18.03
C GLU A 21 -9.20 5.42 16.72
N GLN A 22 -9.83 5.11 15.59
CA GLN A 22 -9.34 5.43 14.25
C GLN A 22 -10.36 6.31 13.50
N HIS A 23 -9.87 7.03 12.49
CA HIS A 23 -10.72 7.75 11.54
C HIS A 23 -11.51 6.77 10.66
N ASP A 24 -12.77 7.14 10.32
CA ASP A 24 -13.66 6.31 9.50
C ASP A 24 -13.14 6.08 8.06
N VAL A 25 -12.31 6.99 7.55
CA VAL A 25 -11.80 6.94 6.18
C VAL A 25 -10.33 6.49 6.19
N PRO A 26 -10.00 5.33 5.59
CA PRO A 26 -8.62 4.83 5.55
C PRO A 26 -7.75 5.58 4.54
N ILE A 27 -6.45 5.40 4.64
CA ILE A 27 -5.44 5.90 3.70
C ILE A 27 -4.83 4.73 2.93
N LEU A 28 -4.98 4.75 1.61
CA LEU A 28 -4.26 3.86 0.69
C LEU A 28 -3.04 4.57 0.09
N ILE A 29 -1.85 4.09 0.43
CA ILE A 29 -0.57 4.60 -0.08
C ILE A 29 -0.21 3.87 -1.37
N VAL A 30 -0.15 4.62 -2.47
CA VAL A 30 0.33 4.15 -3.77
C VAL A 30 1.71 4.76 -4.03
N TYR A 31 2.76 3.95 -3.96
CA TYR A 31 4.13 4.43 -4.16
C TYR A 31 4.63 4.21 -5.60
N ALA A 32 5.79 4.79 -5.91
CA ALA A 32 6.40 4.71 -7.23
C ALA A 32 6.71 3.25 -7.64
N LEU A 33 6.44 2.91 -8.90
CA LEU A 33 6.67 1.58 -9.49
C LEU A 33 8.15 1.17 -9.57
N ILE A 34 9.07 2.12 -9.46
CA ILE A 34 10.52 1.90 -9.65
C ILE A 34 11.23 1.68 -8.32
N ASN A 35 10.77 2.34 -7.26
CA ASN A 35 11.44 2.33 -5.97
C ASN A 35 10.68 1.46 -4.99
N LYS A 36 11.42 0.69 -4.20
CA LYS A 36 10.81 -0.11 -3.14
C LYS A 36 10.28 0.81 -2.02
N PRO A 37 9.11 0.51 -1.44
CA PRO A 37 8.41 1.38 -0.48
C PRO A 37 9.16 1.60 0.83
N TYR A 38 10.25 0.86 1.10
CA TYR A 38 11.13 1.06 2.25
C TYR A 38 11.65 2.50 2.40
N ILE A 39 11.59 3.33 1.34
CA ILE A 39 11.92 4.75 1.41
C ILE A 39 10.99 5.54 2.35
N LEU A 40 9.74 5.11 2.52
CA LEU A 40 8.79 5.71 3.48
C LEU A 40 9.04 5.26 4.93
N ASP A 41 9.99 4.35 5.16
CA ASP A 41 10.27 3.72 6.46
C ASP A 41 11.78 3.72 6.81
N LEU A 42 12.55 4.65 6.23
CA LEU A 42 14.03 4.68 6.35
C LEU A 42 14.55 5.03 7.76
N GLN A 43 13.77 5.75 8.59
CA GLN A 43 14.08 6.06 9.99
C GLN A 43 12.78 6.21 10.80
N PRO A 44 12.69 5.72 12.06
CA PRO A 44 11.49 5.84 12.90
C PRO A 44 10.98 7.28 13.01
N ASP A 45 11.91 8.22 13.16
CA ASP A 45 11.68 9.65 13.25
C ASP A 45 11.33 10.33 11.90
N ARG A 46 11.20 9.55 10.81
CA ARG A 46 10.79 10.03 9.47
C ARG A 46 9.83 9.08 8.75
N SER A 47 9.21 8.14 9.46
CA SER A 47 8.25 7.23 8.85
C SER A 47 6.91 7.94 8.66
N VAL A 48 6.54 8.17 7.40
CA VAL A 48 5.24 8.77 7.05
C VAL A 48 4.12 7.84 7.51
N VAL A 49 4.33 6.52 7.38
CA VAL A 49 3.36 5.50 7.82
C VAL A 49 3.16 5.58 9.33
N GLN A 50 4.25 5.60 10.11
CA GLN A 50 4.15 5.73 11.57
C GLN A 50 3.42 7.00 11.99
N THR A 51 3.72 8.14 11.35
CA THR A 51 3.06 9.42 11.65
C THR A 51 1.54 9.35 11.40
N LEU A 52 1.12 8.65 10.35
CA LEU A 52 -0.31 8.48 10.03
C LEU A 52 -1.01 7.54 11.01
N LEU A 53 -0.35 6.44 11.40
CA LEU A 53 -0.88 5.50 12.40
C LEU A 53 -1.03 6.16 13.77
N GLU A 54 -0.04 6.95 14.21
CA GLU A 54 -0.09 7.71 15.46
C GLU A 54 -1.15 8.83 15.43
N ALA A 55 -1.46 9.35 14.24
CA ALA A 55 -2.55 10.30 14.04
C ALA A 55 -3.94 9.62 13.99
N GLY A 56 -4.01 8.30 14.10
CA GLY A 56 -5.27 7.55 14.13
C GLY A 56 -5.85 7.22 12.75
N PHE A 57 -5.05 7.25 11.68
CA PHE A 57 -5.49 6.73 10.39
C PHE A 57 -5.32 5.22 10.31
N ASP A 58 -6.25 4.58 9.60
CA ASP A 58 -6.08 3.21 9.15
C ASP A 58 -5.30 3.19 7.83
N VAL A 59 -4.16 2.50 7.79
CA VAL A 59 -3.16 2.70 6.73
C VAL A 59 -2.89 1.41 5.96
N TYR A 60 -3.01 1.53 4.64
CA TYR A 60 -2.71 0.49 3.67
C TYR A 60 -1.60 0.94 2.73
N LEU A 61 -0.78 0.01 2.25
CA LEU A 61 0.28 0.28 1.30
C LEU A 61 0.32 -0.78 0.20
N ILE A 62 0.38 -0.33 -1.05
CA ILE A 62 0.63 -1.21 -2.19
C ILE A 62 2.14 -1.45 -2.32
N ASP A 63 2.57 -2.69 -2.13
CA ASP A 63 3.88 -3.16 -2.57
C ASP A 63 3.74 -3.82 -3.94
N TRP A 64 4.39 -3.26 -4.95
CA TRP A 64 4.35 -3.76 -6.32
C TRP A 64 5.19 -5.03 -6.53
N GLY A 65 6.04 -5.38 -5.56
CA GLY A 65 7.00 -6.46 -5.67
C GLY A 65 8.09 -6.15 -6.71
N GLU A 66 8.74 -7.21 -7.20
CA GLU A 66 9.81 -7.08 -8.19
C GLU A 66 9.29 -7.34 -9.61
N PRO A 67 9.56 -6.43 -10.57
CA PRO A 67 9.16 -6.63 -11.96
C PRO A 67 9.95 -7.80 -12.57
N SER A 68 9.25 -8.57 -13.40
CA SER A 68 9.80 -9.73 -14.11
C SER A 68 9.57 -9.62 -15.60
N THR A 69 10.19 -10.50 -16.39
CA THR A 69 9.95 -10.57 -17.84
C THR A 69 8.50 -10.90 -18.20
N LEU A 70 7.75 -11.51 -17.28
CA LEU A 70 6.33 -11.82 -17.45
C LEU A 70 5.46 -10.55 -17.44
N ASP A 71 5.96 -9.45 -16.89
CA ASP A 71 5.24 -8.19 -16.74
C ASP A 71 5.39 -7.26 -17.97
N ARG A 72 6.07 -7.73 -19.04
CA ARG A 72 6.37 -6.95 -20.25
C ARG A 72 5.12 -6.38 -20.95
N SER A 73 3.99 -7.06 -20.84
CA SER A 73 2.73 -6.64 -21.45
C SER A 73 1.90 -5.69 -20.57
N LEU A 74 2.32 -5.44 -19.32
CA LEU A 74 1.62 -4.51 -18.45
C LEU A 74 1.78 -3.08 -18.98
N SER A 75 0.66 -2.38 -19.04
CA SER A 75 0.55 -0.97 -19.37
C SER A 75 0.18 -0.17 -18.11
N ILE A 76 0.27 1.16 -18.18
CA ILE A 76 -0.20 2.02 -17.08
C ILE A 76 -1.69 1.80 -16.80
N ASP A 77 -2.47 1.44 -17.82
CA ASP A 77 -3.89 1.12 -17.66
C ASP A 77 -4.11 -0.05 -16.69
N ASP A 78 -3.29 -1.10 -16.80
CA ASP A 78 -3.36 -2.24 -15.89
C ASP A 78 -3.01 -1.84 -14.43
N TYR A 79 -2.09 -0.90 -14.24
CA TYR A 79 -1.76 -0.40 -12.91
C TYR A 79 -2.89 0.41 -12.31
N VAL A 80 -3.54 1.28 -13.08
CA VAL A 80 -4.57 2.19 -12.57
C VAL A 80 -5.93 1.50 -12.48
N ASN A 81 -6.41 0.95 -13.59
CA ASN A 81 -7.80 0.49 -13.73
C ASN A 81 -8.00 -0.98 -13.31
N ARG A 82 -6.93 -1.67 -12.93
CA ARG A 82 -7.02 -3.04 -12.39
C ARG A 82 -6.35 -3.11 -11.03
N TYR A 83 -5.03 -2.92 -10.94
CA TYR A 83 -4.35 -3.17 -9.66
C TYR A 83 -4.75 -2.17 -8.57
N ILE A 84 -4.75 -0.86 -8.84
CA ILE A 84 -5.16 0.14 -7.84
C ILE A 84 -6.65 0.02 -7.56
N ASP A 85 -7.49 -0.15 -8.59
CA ASP A 85 -8.95 -0.30 -8.45
C ASP A 85 -9.31 -1.50 -7.55
N ASN A 86 -8.71 -2.67 -7.79
CA ASN A 86 -8.89 -3.86 -6.95
C ASN A 86 -8.48 -3.61 -5.50
N CYS A 87 -7.38 -2.89 -5.27
CA CYS A 87 -6.96 -2.53 -3.90
C CYS A 87 -7.95 -1.56 -3.24
N VAL A 88 -8.53 -0.62 -3.99
CA VAL A 88 -9.56 0.29 -3.47
C VAL A 88 -10.81 -0.49 -3.08
N ASP A 89 -11.23 -1.47 -3.87
CA ASP A 89 -12.35 -2.35 -3.52
C ASP A 89 -12.07 -3.11 -2.21
N VAL A 90 -10.88 -3.67 -2.04
CA VAL A 90 -10.49 -4.35 -0.80
C VAL A 90 -10.46 -3.42 0.42
N VAL A 91 -10.01 -2.18 0.25
CA VAL A 91 -9.93 -1.18 1.35
C VAL A 91 -11.31 -0.63 1.72
N ARG A 92 -12.27 -0.69 0.80
CA ARG A 92 -13.62 -0.17 1.00
C ARG A 92 -14.53 -1.13 1.78
N ASP A 93 -14.30 -2.43 1.65
CA ASP A 93 -15.09 -3.51 2.24
C ASP A 93 -14.70 -3.80 3.70
#